data_AF-T1AR13-F1
#
_entry.id   AF-T1AR13-F1
#
_cell.length_a   1.000
_cell.length_b   1.000
_cell.length_c   1.000
_cell.angle_alpha   90.00
_cell.angle_beta   90.00
_cell.angle_gamma   90.00
#
_symmetry.space_group_name_H-M   'P 1'
#
loop_
_entity.id
_entity.type
_entity.pdbx_description
1 polymer ?
#
loop_
_entity_poly.entity_id
_entity_poly.type
_entity_poly.pdbx_seq_one_letter_code
_entity_poly.pdbx_strand_id
1 'polypeptide(L)'
;AALELVRWSAALPYPDFGRDYTFVALRHPQEYPLNAGRIVSNRGLDIAVDDFEAHFEETQVERSSALHCRLHGEEVYLTGPLARYNLNYESLSPIAREAAEHAGIGSVCRNPYRSIVVRCVEVLYACDEALRLIEGYEPPEQPSCPARAAGGA
;
A
#
# COMPACT_ATOMS: atom_id res chain seq x y z
N ALA A 1 19.67 -8.78 -5.31
CA ALA A 1 19.22 -8.11 -4.08
C ALA A 1 17.71 -8.22 -3.84
N ALA A 2 16.85 -7.36 -4.41
CA ALA A 2 15.41 -7.32 -4.05
C ALA A 2 14.64 -8.61 -4.36
N LEU A 3 14.87 -9.24 -5.53
CA LEU A 3 14.31 -10.55 -5.86
C LEU A 3 14.72 -11.65 -4.88
N GLU A 4 15.98 -11.62 -4.40
CA GLU A 4 16.48 -12.59 -3.42
C GLU A 4 15.83 -12.37 -2.07
N LEU A 5 15.54 -11.12 -1.69
CA LEU A 5 14.82 -10.79 -0.48
C LEU A 5 13.40 -11.38 -0.49
N VAL A 6 12.69 -11.28 -1.62
CA VAL A 6 11.37 -11.92 -1.79
C VAL A 6 11.49 -13.43 -1.58
N ARG A 7 12.40 -14.10 -2.29
CA ARG A 7 12.63 -15.55 -2.18
C ARG A 7 13.00 -15.98 -0.76
N TRP A 8 13.90 -15.24 -0.12
CA TRP A 8 14.34 -15.52 1.25
C TRP A 8 13.18 -15.39 2.24
N SER A 9 12.40 -14.31 2.15
CA SER A 9 11.26 -14.11 3.04
C SER A 9 10.22 -15.22 2.85
N ALA A 10 9.92 -15.61 1.61
CA ALA A 10 8.95 -16.66 1.31
C ALA A 10 9.31 -18.04 1.91
N ALA A 11 10.60 -18.31 2.14
CA ALA A 11 11.08 -19.56 2.70
C ALA A 11 10.99 -19.63 4.24
N LEU A 12 10.62 -18.55 4.92
CA LEU A 12 10.45 -18.55 6.37
C LEU A 12 9.23 -19.39 6.79
N PRO A 13 9.23 -19.97 8.00
CA PRO A 13 8.07 -20.68 8.51
C PRO A 13 6.94 -19.70 8.83
N TYR A 14 5.74 -19.98 8.30
CA TYR A 14 4.53 -19.21 8.58
C TYR A 14 3.44 -20.13 9.11
N PRO A 15 2.73 -19.75 10.19
CA PRO A 15 1.53 -20.46 10.58
C PRO A 15 0.48 -20.33 9.47
N ASP A 16 -0.34 -21.37 9.30
CA ASP A 16 -1.53 -21.29 8.46
C ASP A 16 -2.59 -20.48 9.20
N PHE A 17 -2.79 -19.25 8.74
CA PHE A 17 -3.69 -18.29 9.36
C PHE A 17 -4.22 -17.32 8.30
N GLY A 18 -5.49 -16.99 8.39
CA GLY A 18 -6.10 -15.98 7.54
C GLY A 18 -7.38 -15.47 8.20
N ARG A 19 -7.71 -14.20 7.94
CA ARG A 19 -9.01 -13.63 8.29
C ARG A 19 -9.60 -12.91 7.11
N ASP A 20 -10.93 -12.81 7.12
CA ASP A 20 -11.65 -11.98 6.18
C ASP A 20 -11.62 -10.53 6.66
N TYR A 21 -10.55 -9.81 6.28
CA TYR A 21 -10.38 -8.40 6.63
C TYR A 21 -11.16 -7.50 5.69
N THR A 22 -11.65 -6.39 6.24
CA THR A 22 -11.93 -5.19 5.45
C THR A 22 -10.60 -4.50 5.20
N PHE A 23 -10.13 -4.59 3.97
CA PHE A 23 -8.92 -3.90 3.53
C PHE A 23 -9.28 -2.48 3.12
N VAL A 24 -8.49 -1.51 3.58
CA VAL A 24 -8.57 -0.11 3.13
C VAL A 24 -7.18 0.34 2.69
N ALA A 25 -7.08 0.85 1.48
CA ALA A 25 -5.84 1.39 0.92
C ALA A 25 -6.15 2.47 -0.11
N LEU A 26 -5.11 3.17 -0.57
CA LEU A 26 -5.22 3.98 -1.76
C LEU A 26 -5.36 3.11 -3.02
N ARG A 27 -5.97 3.68 -4.06
CA ARG A 27 -5.97 3.18 -5.43
C ARG A 27 -5.72 4.34 -6.39
N HIS A 28 -4.76 4.17 -7.30
CA HIS A 28 -4.46 5.10 -8.37
C HIS A 28 -4.79 4.47 -9.73
N PRO A 29 -5.32 5.22 -10.71
CA PRO A 29 -5.73 4.63 -11.97
C PRO A 29 -4.57 4.14 -12.86
N GLN A 30 -3.35 4.66 -12.65
CA GLN A 30 -2.21 4.38 -13.54
C GLN A 30 -1.00 3.73 -12.86
N GLU A 31 -0.92 3.72 -11.53
CA GLU A 31 0.28 3.24 -10.82
C GLU A 31 -0.09 2.44 -9.56
N TYR A 32 0.86 1.70 -9.03
CA TYR A 32 0.69 1.09 -7.71
C TYR A 32 0.71 2.20 -6.65
N PRO A 33 -0.32 2.30 -5.80
CA PRO A 33 -0.62 3.54 -5.08
C PRO A 33 0.22 3.69 -3.81
N LEU A 34 1.44 4.23 -3.98
CA LEU A 34 2.33 4.61 -2.87
C LEU A 34 2.18 6.07 -2.47
N ASN A 35 1.85 6.96 -3.41
CA ASN A 35 1.92 8.41 -3.20
C ASN A 35 0.56 9.11 -3.25
N ALA A 36 -0.33 8.66 -4.13
CA ALA A 36 -1.60 9.34 -4.40
C ALA A 36 -2.70 8.34 -4.78
N GLY A 37 -3.94 8.82 -4.79
CA GLY A 37 -5.09 8.04 -5.21
C GLY A 37 -6.31 8.34 -4.38
N ARG A 38 -7.34 7.52 -4.59
CA ARG A 38 -8.59 7.52 -3.83
C ARG A 38 -8.54 6.47 -2.74
N ILE A 39 -9.23 6.70 -1.63
CA ILE A 39 -9.33 5.71 -0.55
C ILE A 39 -10.40 4.69 -0.94
N VAL A 40 -10.00 3.42 -1.07
CA VAL A 40 -10.91 2.34 -1.46
C VAL A 40 -10.90 1.19 -0.46
N SER A 41 -11.98 0.42 -0.42
CA SER A 41 -12.05 -0.83 0.34
C SER A 41 -12.52 -2.02 -0.51
N ASN A 42 -12.23 -3.23 -0.04
CA ASN A 42 -12.81 -4.45 -0.64
C ASN A 42 -14.30 -4.65 -0.30
N ARG A 43 -14.92 -3.68 0.38
CA ARG A 43 -16.33 -3.67 0.80
C ARG A 43 -17.14 -2.51 0.20
N GLY A 44 -16.59 -1.86 -0.82
CA GLY A 44 -17.34 -0.87 -1.62
C GLY A 44 -17.11 0.59 -1.23
N LEU A 45 -16.17 0.89 -0.33
CA LEU A 45 -15.72 2.26 -0.13
C LEU A 45 -14.91 2.70 -1.36
N ASP A 46 -15.18 3.91 -1.85
CA ASP A 46 -14.39 4.61 -2.87
C ASP A 46 -14.62 6.12 -2.72
N ILE A 47 -13.70 6.81 -2.05
CA ILE A 47 -13.87 8.23 -1.65
C ILE A 47 -12.61 9.06 -1.97
N ALA A 48 -12.76 10.39 -2.04
CA ALA A 48 -11.60 11.26 -2.07
C ALA A 48 -10.90 11.27 -0.70
N VAL A 49 -9.61 11.63 -0.66
CA VAL A 49 -8.87 11.73 0.60
C VAL A 49 -9.46 12.82 1.50
N ASP A 50 -9.93 13.92 0.91
CA ASP A 50 -10.56 15.04 1.63
C ASP A 50 -11.89 14.63 2.32
N ASP A 51 -12.50 13.54 1.88
CA ASP A 51 -13.73 13.00 2.49
C ASP A 51 -13.44 12.06 3.67
N PHE A 52 -12.18 11.88 4.09
CA PHE A 52 -11.79 10.92 5.12
C PHE A 52 -12.60 11.10 6.43
N GLU A 53 -12.69 12.32 6.95
CA GLU A 53 -13.38 12.60 8.22
C GLU A 53 -14.90 12.36 8.17
N ALA A 54 -15.49 12.30 6.97
CA ALA A 54 -16.90 11.97 6.79
C ALA A 54 -17.19 10.45 6.79
N HIS A 55 -16.15 9.63 6.69
CA HIS A 55 -16.25 8.18 6.55
C HIS A 55 -15.54 7.39 7.66
N PHE A 56 -14.59 8.02 8.35
CA PHE A 56 -13.79 7.40 9.40
C PHE A 56 -13.96 8.13 10.72
N GLU A 57 -14.07 7.37 11.81
CA GLU A 57 -14.21 7.89 13.17
C GLU A 57 -13.01 7.46 14.01
N GLU A 58 -12.35 8.43 14.65
CA GLU A 58 -11.28 8.17 15.60
C GLU A 58 -11.78 8.32 17.04
N THR A 59 -11.45 7.35 17.89
CA THR A 59 -11.84 7.36 19.30
C THR A 59 -10.63 7.10 20.20
N GLN A 60 -10.49 7.89 21.28
CA GLN A 60 -9.53 7.63 22.34
C GLN A 60 -10.08 6.58 23.31
N VAL A 61 -9.24 5.66 23.77
CA VAL A 61 -9.60 4.71 24.85
C VAL A 61 -8.65 4.87 26.04
N GLU A 62 -9.16 4.65 27.25
CA GLU A 62 -8.43 4.90 28.52
C GLU A 62 -7.06 4.20 28.59
N ARG A 63 -6.96 2.99 28.04
CA ARG A 63 -5.78 2.13 28.13
C ARG A 63 -4.77 2.30 26.99
N SER A 64 -4.91 3.32 26.15
CA SER A 64 -4.04 3.56 24.99
C SER A 64 -3.79 5.05 24.82
N SER A 65 -2.57 5.43 24.43
CA SER A 65 -2.28 6.78 23.95
C SER A 65 -2.58 6.95 22.46
N ALA A 66 -2.65 5.86 21.70
CA ALA A 66 -3.00 5.88 20.28
C ALA A 66 -4.53 5.92 20.09
N LEU A 67 -4.97 6.70 19.10
CA LEU A 67 -6.35 6.71 18.63
C LEU A 67 -6.70 5.39 17.96
N HIS A 68 -7.95 4.97 18.12
CA HIS A 68 -8.51 3.83 17.43
C HIS A 68 -9.44 4.36 16.33
N CYS A 69 -9.08 4.11 15.07
CA CYS A 69 -9.88 4.51 13.92
C CYS A 69 -10.79 3.38 13.46
N ARG A 70 -12.03 3.72 13.07
CA ARG A 70 -13.03 2.80 12.50
C ARG A 70 -13.61 3.39 11.23
N LEU A 71 -13.97 2.51 10.29
CA LEU A 71 -14.76 2.87 9.12
C LEU A 71 -16.25 2.88 9.53
N HIS A 72 -17.02 3.91 9.20
CA HIS A 72 -18.44 3.96 9.56
C HIS A 72 -19.20 2.72 9.07
N GLY A 73 -19.96 2.10 9.97
CA GLY A 73 -20.70 0.87 9.68
C GLY A 73 -19.88 -0.43 9.77
N GLU A 74 -18.56 -0.35 10.03
CA GLU A 74 -17.69 -1.49 10.23
C GLU A 74 -16.89 -1.40 11.54
N GLU A 75 -16.66 -2.53 12.21
CA GLU A 75 -15.98 -2.50 13.51
C GLU A 75 -14.46 -2.32 13.40
N VAL A 76 -13.82 -2.91 12.39
CA VAL A 76 -12.37 -2.91 12.20
C VAL A 76 -12.00 -3.01 10.73
N TYR A 77 -10.96 -2.29 10.33
CA TYR A 77 -10.36 -2.41 9.00
C TYR A 77 -8.84 -2.57 9.13
N LEU A 78 -8.22 -3.10 8.08
CA LEU A 78 -6.78 -3.29 8.00
C LEU A 78 -6.22 -2.45 6.85
N THR A 79 -5.19 -1.67 7.16
CA THR A 79 -4.39 -0.93 6.19
C THR A 79 -3.02 -1.58 6.00
N GLY A 80 -2.13 -0.91 5.27
CA GLY A 80 -0.76 -1.32 5.12
C GLY A 80 -0.55 -2.30 3.96
N PRO A 81 0.53 -3.10 3.99
CA PRO A 81 0.99 -3.87 2.83
C PRO A 81 -0.06 -4.85 2.31
N LEU A 82 -0.73 -5.60 3.19
CA LEU A 82 -1.77 -6.54 2.76
C LEU A 82 -2.94 -5.85 2.06
N ALA A 83 -3.35 -4.68 2.57
CA ALA A 83 -4.45 -3.92 1.99
C ALA A 83 -4.06 -3.37 0.62
N ARG A 84 -2.90 -2.72 0.50
CA ARG A 84 -2.40 -2.20 -0.78
C ARG A 84 -2.25 -3.31 -1.80
N TYR A 85 -1.64 -4.42 -1.41
CA TYR A 85 -1.39 -5.56 -2.29
C TYR A 85 -2.70 -6.18 -2.80
N ASN A 86 -3.61 -6.55 -1.89
CA ASN A 86 -4.85 -7.22 -2.28
C ASN A 86 -5.77 -6.33 -3.13
N LEU A 87 -5.75 -5.02 -2.91
CA LEU A 87 -6.58 -4.06 -3.65
C LEU A 87 -5.95 -3.61 -4.96
N ASN A 88 -4.64 -3.75 -5.13
CA ASN A 88 -3.90 -3.18 -6.26
C ASN A 88 -2.90 -4.16 -6.91
N TYR A 89 -3.11 -5.47 -6.74
CA TYR A 89 -2.24 -6.51 -7.32
C TYR A 89 -2.00 -6.31 -8.82
N GLU A 90 -3.06 -5.98 -9.56
CA GLU A 90 -2.99 -5.73 -11.01
C GLU A 90 -2.13 -4.51 -11.37
N SER A 91 -1.96 -3.55 -10.46
CA SER A 91 -1.12 -2.36 -10.66
C SER A 91 0.36 -2.61 -10.37
N LEU A 92 0.74 -3.76 -9.81
CA LEU A 92 2.15 -4.12 -9.63
C LEU A 92 2.86 -4.26 -10.98
N SER A 93 4.16 -3.96 -10.99
CA SER A 93 4.98 -4.21 -12.17
C SER A 93 5.07 -5.72 -12.49
N PRO A 94 5.31 -6.11 -13.75
CA PRO A 94 5.35 -7.52 -14.15
C PRO A 94 6.30 -8.36 -13.29
N ILE A 95 7.50 -7.84 -12.98
CA ILE A 95 8.51 -8.54 -12.17
C ILE A 95 8.04 -8.73 -10.72
N ALA A 96 7.31 -7.76 -10.16
CA ALA A 96 6.77 -7.84 -8.81
C ALA A 96 5.64 -8.88 -8.71
N ARG A 97 4.74 -8.94 -9.70
CA ARG A 97 3.69 -9.97 -9.78
C ARG A 97 4.30 -11.36 -9.91
N GLU A 98 5.24 -11.53 -10.84
CA GLU A 98 5.93 -12.81 -11.05
C GLU A 98 6.65 -13.27 -9.78
N ALA A 99 7.33 -12.37 -9.07
CA ALA A 99 7.98 -12.70 -7.80
C ALA A 99 6.98 -13.11 -6.72
N ALA A 100 5.79 -12.50 -6.69
CA ALA A 100 4.75 -12.82 -5.73
C ALA A 100 4.09 -14.19 -5.99
N GLU A 101 3.86 -14.53 -7.26
CA GLU A 101 3.42 -15.87 -7.67
C GLU A 101 4.46 -16.93 -7.25
N HIS A 102 5.73 -16.70 -7.56
CA HIS A 102 6.82 -17.61 -7.15
C HIS A 102 6.99 -17.72 -5.62
N ALA A 103 6.66 -16.66 -4.88
CA ALA A 103 6.66 -16.66 -3.42
C ALA A 103 5.44 -17.36 -2.81
N GLY A 104 4.49 -17.82 -3.63
CA GLY A 104 3.31 -18.57 -3.21
C GLY A 104 2.28 -17.72 -2.47
N ILE A 105 2.23 -16.41 -2.71
CA ILE A 105 1.20 -15.51 -2.14
C ILE A 105 0.09 -15.14 -3.15
N GLY A 106 0.28 -15.41 -4.44
CA GLY A 106 -0.73 -15.21 -5.51
C GLY A 106 -1.31 -13.80 -5.53
N SER A 107 -2.45 -13.57 -6.18
CA SER A 107 -3.08 -12.24 -6.25
C SER A 107 -3.71 -11.75 -4.93
N VAL A 108 -3.89 -12.63 -3.94
CA VAL A 108 -4.54 -12.30 -2.65
C VAL A 108 -3.80 -12.97 -1.49
N CYS A 109 -3.28 -12.16 -0.57
CA CYS A 109 -2.69 -12.61 0.68
C CYS A 109 -3.52 -12.15 1.89
N ARG A 110 -4.15 -13.09 2.59
CA ARG A 110 -4.91 -12.82 3.83
C ARG A 110 -4.17 -13.19 5.12
N ASN A 111 -2.96 -13.75 5.00
CA ASN A 111 -2.18 -14.16 6.15
C ASN A 111 -1.32 -12.98 6.67
N PRO A 112 -1.63 -12.35 7.82
CA PRO A 112 -0.82 -11.29 8.42
C PRO A 112 0.63 -11.70 8.70
N TYR A 113 0.91 -12.97 8.98
CA TYR A 113 2.29 -13.45 9.17
C TYR A 113 3.08 -13.41 7.85
N ARG A 114 2.40 -13.55 6.70
CA ARG A 114 3.00 -13.39 5.37
C ARG A 114 3.02 -11.94 4.87
N SER A 115 2.58 -10.97 5.67
CA SER A 115 2.70 -9.53 5.33
C SER A 115 4.14 -9.07 5.12
N ILE A 116 5.12 -9.80 5.67
CA ILE A 116 6.53 -9.53 5.41
C ILE A 116 6.92 -9.88 3.96
N VAL A 117 6.39 -10.98 3.41
CA VAL A 117 6.63 -11.36 2.01
C VAL A 117 6.03 -10.30 1.08
N VAL A 118 4.82 -9.85 1.37
CA VAL A 118 4.17 -8.74 0.66
C VAL A 118 5.01 -7.47 0.71
N ARG A 119 5.56 -7.10 1.88
CA ARG A 119 6.50 -5.96 2.00
C ARG A 119 7.74 -6.14 1.14
N CYS A 120 8.31 -7.34 1.07
CA CYS A 120 9.46 -7.62 0.22
C CYS A 120 9.10 -7.47 -1.27
N VAL A 121 7.88 -7.84 -1.68
CA VAL A 121 7.36 -7.58 -3.03
C VAL A 121 7.20 -6.08 -3.27
N GLU A 122 6.68 -5.30 -2.31
CA GLU A 122 6.60 -3.83 -2.42
C GLU A 122 7.98 -3.19 -2.52
N VAL A 123 9.00 -3.72 -1.83
CA VAL A 123 10.40 -3.27 -1.97
C VAL A 123 10.93 -3.57 -3.37
N LEU A 124 10.66 -4.77 -3.91
CA LEU A 124 11.02 -5.11 -5.29
C LEU A 124 10.35 -4.15 -6.28
N TYR A 125 9.06 -3.91 -6.13
CA TYR A 125 8.32 -2.94 -6.94
C TYR A 125 8.95 -1.54 -6.84
N ALA A 126 9.25 -1.05 -5.64
CA ALA A 126 9.85 0.26 -5.45
C ALA A 126 11.24 0.38 -6.10
N CYS A 127 12.06 -0.67 -6.04
CA CYS A 127 13.35 -0.69 -6.73
C CYS A 127 13.18 -0.68 -8.26
N ASP A 128 12.25 -1.46 -8.79
CA ASP A 128 11.93 -1.51 -10.21
C ASP A 128 11.43 -0.15 -10.72
N GLU A 129 10.51 0.46 -9.97
CA GLU A 129 9.96 1.78 -10.29
C GLU A 129 11.03 2.89 -10.21
N ALA A 130 11.94 2.81 -9.23
CA ALA A 130 13.07 3.73 -9.16
C ALA A 130 13.98 3.65 -10.39
N LEU A 131 14.27 2.44 -10.90
CA LEU A 131 15.05 2.27 -12.12
C LEU A 131 14.32 2.88 -13.32
N ARG A 132 13.02 2.60 -13.48
CA ARG A 132 12.19 3.19 -14.55
C ARG A 132 12.21 4.71 -14.53
N LEU A 133 12.09 5.32 -13.34
CA LEU A 133 12.14 6.77 -13.17
C LEU A 133 13.52 7.36 -13.51
N ILE A 134 14.60 6.69 -13.12
CA ILE A 134 15.97 7.11 -13.45
C ILE A 134 16.23 7.05 -14.96
N GLU A 135 15.78 5.98 -15.62
CA GLU A 135 15.91 5.81 -17.07
C GLU A 135 15.15 6.88 -17.86
N GLY A 136 14.00 7.32 -17.35
CA GLY A 136 13.18 8.38 -17.94
C GLY A 136 13.50 9.79 -17.45
N TYR A 137 14.55 9.98 -16.64
CA TYR A 137 14.85 11.29 -16.06
C TYR A 137 15.44 12.25 -17.10
N GLU A 138 14.75 13.35 -17.33
CA GLU A 138 15.26 14.49 -18.10
C GLU A 138 15.66 15.63 -17.13
N PRO A 139 16.93 16.07 -17.13
CA PRO A 139 17.35 17.19 -16.30
C PRO A 139 16.55 18.46 -16.64
N PRO A 140 16.05 19.21 -15.64
CA PRO A 140 15.40 20.48 -15.90
C PRO A 140 16.42 21.50 -16.43
N GLU A 141 15.97 22.44 -17.27
CA GLU A 141 16.84 23.50 -17.83
C GLU A 141 17.54 24.33 -16.74
N GLN A 142 16.89 24.51 -15.58
CA GLN A 142 17.43 25.24 -14.44
C GLN A 142 17.24 24.43 -13.14
N PRO A 143 18.22 24.43 -12.22
CA PRO A 143 18.16 23.67 -10.97
C PRO A 143 17.24 24.31 -9.92
N SER A 144 16.67 25.48 -10.19
CA SER A 144 15.74 26.16 -9.30
C SER A 144 14.76 27.02 -10.08
N CYS A 145 13.61 27.30 -9.47
CA CYS A 145 12.67 28.32 -9.91
C CYS A 145 12.18 29.12 -8.69
N PRO A 146 11.78 30.39 -8.86
CA PRO A 146 11.18 31.16 -7.77
C PRO A 146 9.84 30.52 -7.35
N ALA A 147 9.79 29.94 -6.15
CA ALA A 147 8.55 29.48 -5.55
C ALA A 147 7.84 30.65 -4.86
N ARG A 148 6.56 30.89 -5.18
CA ARG A 148 5.71 31.74 -4.35
C ARG A 148 5.16 30.91 -3.21
N ALA A 149 5.48 31.29 -1.98
CA ALA A 149 4.79 30.75 -0.82
C ALA A 149 3.30 31.11 -0.95
N ALA A 150 2.42 30.11 -1.02
CA ALA A 150 1.00 30.32 -0.79
C ALA A 150 0.86 30.62 0.71
N GLY A 151 0.71 31.90 1.05
CA GLY A 151 0.34 32.28 2.41
C GLY A 151 -1.02 31.65 2.71
N GLY A 152 -1.05 30.70 3.64
CA GLY A 152 -2.31 30.16 4.16
C GLY A 152 -3.12 31.28 4.81
N ALA A 153 -4.37 31.44 4.37
CA ALA A 153 -5.35 32.31 5.01
C ALA A 153 -5.93 31.63 6.26
#